data_AF-W2X8E6-F1
#
_entry.id   AF-W2X8E6-F1
#
_cell.length_a   1.000
_cell.length_b   1.000
_cell.length_c   1.000
_cell.angle_alpha   90.00
_cell.angle_beta   90.00
_cell.angle_gamma   90.00
#
_symmetry.space_group_name_H-M   'P 1'
#
loop_
_entity.id
_entity.type
_entity.pdbx_description
1 polymer ?
#
loop_
_entity_poly.entity_id
_entity_poly.type
_entity_poly.pdbx_seq_one_letter_code
_entity_poly.pdbx_strand_id
1 'polypeptide(L)'
;MASKYAKPMEIPANFPDVLRNFTREVLRQQGKVETKEAIYAFGSQYFKDLLTKQSGASKAVGDATVNALIPAYIKMGEDAIKEFVVTALNEAQQDGGMIAHEQFKQILDGVGEQLQISHIELKALYAEADENEGGVISCADFLPLGIQALLQLRSTHTQRLARIASFSKRETEFFLHGMMQDEMESILRETFQRADKDEVGALTRLAFMDALRDADLGLTRREVNILMSEASPAEDDTNIVVYPDFVPICFPLLKDTYVQGILEAHSNSDWITQYLTEVFASGDSENTGLLTVAEIARLFRAADIGLTRLQIIAVMAEAQEDNTGFVNYEKFAAQVSGMVLALTNVDSQQPYAAYLQKYRKTSEYYSVLDMNQHTFEQALSRALEAVDDNHRGVLVRDEVIAATRSAFPEITDRQLRSLLALSEPDEMGEIDYNLITHSAFQALQKLQEYDMMIAES
;
A
#
# COMPACT_ATOMS: atom_id res chain seq x y z
N MET A 1 -25.10 5.81 33.81
CA MET A 1 -24.56 6.71 32.76
C MET A 1 -24.01 5.81 31.66
N ALA A 2 -24.68 5.76 30.51
CA ALA A 2 -24.32 4.87 29.40
C ALA A 2 -23.40 5.59 28.41
N SER A 3 -22.43 4.85 27.86
CA SER A 3 -21.37 5.33 26.96
C SER A 3 -21.93 5.91 25.65
N LYS A 4 -21.39 7.07 25.23
CA LYS A 4 -21.75 7.81 24.00
C LYS A 4 -21.33 7.12 22.68
N TYR A 5 -20.70 5.94 22.74
CA TYR A 5 -20.18 5.21 21.58
C TYR A 5 -20.86 3.86 21.29
N ALA A 6 -21.94 3.52 22.00
CA ALA A 6 -22.71 2.32 21.68
C ALA A 6 -23.59 2.59 20.45
N LYS A 7 -23.29 1.96 19.31
CA LYS A 7 -24.25 1.88 18.18
C LYS A 7 -25.58 1.32 18.71
N PRO A 8 -26.73 1.98 18.49
CA PRO A 8 -28.02 1.44 18.91
C PRO A 8 -28.29 0.18 18.09
N MET A 9 -28.15 -1.00 18.71
CA MET A 9 -28.65 -2.24 18.12
C MET A 9 -30.17 -2.19 18.22
N GLU A 10 -30.86 -1.95 17.10
CA GLU A 10 -32.31 -2.13 17.04
C GLU A 10 -32.64 -3.61 17.19
N ILE A 11 -33.25 -3.96 18.32
CA ILE A 11 -33.73 -5.31 18.58
C ILE A 11 -35.00 -5.52 17.74
N PRO A 12 -35.07 -6.56 16.88
CA PRO A 12 -36.26 -6.82 16.09
C PRO A 12 -37.51 -6.98 16.97
N ALA A 13 -38.65 -6.44 16.55
CA ALA A 13 -39.88 -6.42 17.35
C ALA A 13 -40.34 -7.81 17.85
N ASN A 14 -40.01 -8.87 17.10
CA ASN A 14 -40.39 -10.25 17.41
C ASN A 14 -39.35 -10.99 18.29
N PHE A 15 -38.18 -10.40 18.51
CA PHE A 15 -37.09 -11.02 19.27
C PHE A 15 -37.46 -11.35 20.73
N PRO A 16 -38.20 -10.49 21.47
CA PRO A 16 -38.65 -10.83 22.83
C PRO A 16 -39.52 -12.09 22.89
N ASP A 17 -40.38 -12.32 21.88
CA ASP A 17 -41.25 -13.50 21.85
C ASP A 17 -40.47 -14.77 21.48
N VAL A 18 -39.49 -14.65 20.57
CA VAL A 18 -38.57 -15.75 20.23
C VAL A 18 -37.77 -16.18 21.47
N LEU A 19 -37.21 -15.23 22.22
CA LEU A 19 -36.52 -15.53 23.47
C LEU A 19 -37.44 -16.14 24.52
N ARG A 20 -38.66 -15.61 24.68
CA ARG A 20 -39.64 -16.17 25.63
C ARG A 20 -39.97 -17.62 25.30
N ASN A 21 -40.15 -17.97 24.03
CA ASN A 21 -40.43 -19.33 23.59
C ASN A 21 -39.23 -20.25 23.77
N PHE A 22 -38.02 -19.77 23.46
CA PHE A 22 -36.78 -20.50 23.74
C PHE A 22 -36.63 -20.81 25.23
N THR A 23 -36.83 -19.82 26.11
CA THR A 23 -36.77 -20.02 27.56
C THR A 23 -37.80 -21.04 28.04
N ARG A 24 -39.03 -21.02 27.52
CA ARG A 24 -40.05 -22.02 27.86
C ARG A 24 -39.63 -23.42 27.45
N GLU A 25 -39.00 -23.58 26.29
CA GLU A 25 -38.56 -24.89 25.81
C GLU A 25 -37.34 -25.41 26.60
N VAL A 26 -36.41 -24.53 26.99
CA VAL A 26 -35.32 -24.90 27.92
C VAL A 26 -35.88 -25.36 29.26
N LEU A 27 -36.87 -24.63 29.82
CA LEU A 27 -37.52 -25.00 31.08
C LEU A 27 -38.31 -26.32 30.98
N ARG A 28 -38.84 -26.65 29.80
CA ARG A 28 -39.52 -27.91 29.55
C ARG A 28 -38.57 -29.11 29.55
N GLN A 29 -37.28 -28.89 29.30
CA GLN A 29 -36.21 -29.91 29.32
C GLN A 29 -35.46 -29.97 30.67
N GLN A 30 -36.05 -29.43 31.75
CA GLN A 30 -35.50 -29.51 33.11
C GLN A 30 -35.14 -30.97 33.48
N GLY A 31 -33.93 -31.18 34.00
CA GLY A 31 -33.35 -32.52 34.25
C GLY A 31 -32.41 -33.04 33.15
N LYS A 32 -32.41 -32.44 31.95
CA LYS A 32 -31.56 -32.88 30.81
C LYS A 32 -30.64 -31.78 30.27
N VAL A 33 -31.04 -30.53 30.40
CA VAL A 33 -30.30 -29.35 29.92
C VAL A 33 -30.10 -28.40 31.10
N GLU A 34 -29.05 -28.63 31.89
CA GLU A 34 -28.82 -27.90 33.15
C GLU A 34 -27.50 -27.11 33.18
N THR A 35 -26.53 -27.48 32.34
CA THR A 35 -25.26 -26.75 32.23
C THR A 35 -25.32 -25.67 31.17
N LYS A 36 -24.48 -24.65 31.30
CA LYS A 36 -24.39 -23.52 30.37
C LYS A 36 -24.10 -23.99 28.93
N GLU A 37 -23.20 -24.97 28.79
CA GLU A 37 -22.80 -25.55 27.52
C GLU A 37 -23.95 -26.35 26.89
N ALA A 38 -24.71 -27.09 27.71
CA ALA A 38 -25.89 -27.83 27.24
C ALA A 38 -27.00 -26.87 26.77
N ILE A 39 -27.20 -25.74 27.46
CA ILE A 39 -28.16 -24.70 27.06
C ILE A 39 -27.73 -24.07 25.72
N TYR A 40 -26.43 -23.83 25.49
CA TYR A 40 -25.96 -23.30 24.21
C TYR A 40 -26.07 -24.30 23.06
N ALA A 41 -25.74 -25.58 23.29
CA ALA A 41 -25.93 -26.62 22.30
C ALA A 41 -27.42 -26.80 21.95
N PHE A 42 -28.28 -26.81 22.97
CA PHE A 42 -29.73 -26.86 22.81
C PHE A 42 -30.26 -25.64 22.07
N GLY A 43 -29.79 -24.44 22.40
CA GLY A 43 -30.16 -23.19 21.71
C GLY A 43 -29.77 -23.20 20.24
N SER A 44 -28.55 -23.62 19.91
CA SER A 44 -28.09 -23.75 18.53
C SER A 44 -29.00 -24.67 17.72
N GLN A 45 -29.37 -25.83 18.27
CA GLN A 45 -30.28 -26.75 17.59
C GLN A 45 -31.71 -26.20 17.51
N TYR A 46 -32.23 -25.62 18.60
CA TYR A 46 -33.56 -25.02 18.65
C TYR A 46 -33.74 -23.94 17.59
N PHE A 47 -32.78 -23.01 17.45
CA PHE A 47 -32.86 -21.96 16.44
C PHE A 47 -32.65 -22.47 15.02
N LYS A 48 -31.81 -23.50 14.81
CA LYS A 48 -31.72 -24.21 13.52
C LYS A 48 -33.05 -24.87 13.14
N ASP A 49 -33.73 -25.50 14.08
CA ASP A 49 -35.02 -26.14 13.86
C ASP A 49 -36.15 -25.11 13.64
N LEU A 50 -36.06 -23.95 14.28
CA LEU A 50 -37.00 -22.84 14.09
C LEU A 50 -36.83 -22.24 12.69
N LEU A 51 -35.58 -22.13 12.22
CA LEU A 51 -35.25 -21.77 10.85
C LEU A 51 -35.79 -22.82 9.86
N THR A 52 -35.55 -24.12 10.07
CA THR A 52 -36.05 -25.15 9.14
C THR A 52 -37.58 -25.24 9.09
N LYS A 53 -38.26 -25.01 10.22
CA LYS A 53 -39.73 -24.94 10.28
C LYS A 53 -40.30 -23.70 9.59
N GLN A 54 -39.62 -22.55 9.67
CA GLN A 54 -39.97 -21.37 8.84
C GLN A 54 -39.65 -21.58 7.35
N SER A 55 -38.59 -22.34 7.04
CA SER A 55 -38.21 -22.69 5.66
C SER A 55 -39.19 -23.65 4.96
N GLY A 56 -40.07 -24.34 5.70
CA GLY A 56 -41.13 -25.16 5.12
C GLY A 56 -42.23 -24.36 4.38
N ALA A 57 -42.45 -23.10 4.79
CA ALA A 57 -43.40 -22.18 4.15
C ALA A 57 -42.73 -21.15 3.23
N SER A 58 -41.40 -21.05 3.25
CA SER A 58 -40.61 -19.98 2.61
C SER A 58 -39.63 -20.48 1.54
N LYS A 59 -39.92 -21.62 0.90
CA LYS A 59 -39.05 -22.18 -0.16
C LYS A 59 -38.96 -21.34 -1.44
N ALA A 60 -39.84 -20.35 -1.65
CA ALA A 60 -39.75 -19.41 -2.77
C ALA A 60 -39.03 -18.09 -2.43
N VAL A 61 -38.92 -17.74 -1.14
CA VAL A 61 -38.36 -16.44 -0.69
C VAL A 61 -36.95 -16.63 -0.12
N GLY A 62 -36.62 -17.80 0.43
CA GLY A 62 -35.26 -18.14 0.90
C GLY A 62 -34.23 -18.24 -0.22
N ASP A 63 -34.62 -18.81 -1.37
CA ASP A 63 -33.72 -18.89 -2.52
C ASP A 63 -33.49 -17.51 -3.15
N ALA A 64 -34.50 -16.62 -3.11
CA ALA A 64 -34.40 -15.24 -3.58
C ALA A 64 -33.60 -14.33 -2.64
N THR A 65 -33.63 -14.55 -1.31
CA THR A 65 -32.93 -13.71 -0.32
C THR A 65 -31.46 -14.10 -0.13
N VAL A 66 -31.12 -15.39 -0.24
CA VAL A 66 -29.71 -15.83 -0.29
C VAL A 66 -29.10 -15.54 -1.67
N ASN A 67 -29.86 -15.68 -2.76
CA ASN A 67 -29.42 -15.16 -4.06
C ASN A 67 -29.32 -13.62 -4.03
N ALA A 68 -30.17 -12.87 -3.33
CA ALA A 68 -30.08 -11.40 -3.31
C ALA A 68 -28.81 -10.85 -2.64
N LEU A 69 -28.12 -11.63 -1.81
CA LEU A 69 -26.90 -11.22 -1.09
C LEU A 69 -25.60 -11.48 -1.87
N ILE A 70 -25.63 -12.34 -2.89
CA ILE A 70 -24.45 -12.65 -3.70
C ILE A 70 -24.42 -11.68 -4.89
N PRO A 71 -23.34 -10.89 -5.09
CA PRO A 71 -23.25 -9.96 -6.21
C PRO A 71 -23.47 -10.63 -7.57
N ALA A 72 -24.06 -9.91 -8.54
CA ALA A 72 -24.36 -10.45 -9.87
C ALA A 72 -23.11 -10.99 -10.58
N TYR A 73 -21.96 -10.32 -10.45
CA TYR A 73 -20.68 -10.79 -11.03
C TYR A 73 -20.18 -12.13 -10.47
N ILE A 74 -20.65 -12.56 -9.29
CA ILE A 74 -20.34 -13.89 -8.76
C ILE A 74 -21.21 -14.97 -9.41
N LYS A 75 -22.46 -14.63 -9.76
CA LYS A 75 -23.46 -15.56 -10.30
C LYS A 75 -23.36 -15.76 -11.80
N MET A 76 -23.07 -14.70 -12.55
CA MET A 76 -23.03 -14.72 -14.02
C MET A 76 -21.93 -15.65 -14.53
N GLY A 77 -22.01 -16.20 -15.74
CA GLY A 77 -20.89 -16.96 -16.33
C GLY A 77 -19.68 -16.06 -16.60
N GLU A 78 -18.45 -16.57 -16.57
CA GLU A 78 -17.25 -15.75 -16.85
C GLU A 78 -17.33 -15.07 -18.22
N ASP A 79 -17.74 -15.82 -19.25
CA ASP A 79 -17.85 -15.28 -20.61
C ASP A 79 -18.91 -14.17 -20.71
N ALA A 80 -20.02 -14.31 -19.97
CA ALA A 80 -21.05 -13.28 -19.93
C ALA A 80 -20.56 -11.98 -19.27
N ILE A 81 -19.73 -12.07 -18.22
CA ILE A 81 -19.15 -10.90 -17.57
C ILE A 81 -18.10 -10.24 -18.46
N LYS A 82 -17.25 -11.04 -19.12
CA LYS A 82 -16.27 -10.55 -20.09
C LYS A 82 -16.97 -9.79 -21.21
N GLU A 83 -17.97 -10.42 -21.84
CA GLU A 83 -18.74 -9.83 -22.93
C GLU A 83 -19.44 -8.54 -22.48
N PHE A 84 -19.97 -8.51 -21.26
CA PHE A 84 -20.59 -7.33 -20.69
C PHE A 84 -19.62 -6.14 -20.57
N VAL A 85 -18.43 -6.34 -19.99
CA VAL A 85 -17.42 -5.27 -19.84
C VAL A 85 -16.91 -4.81 -21.21
N VAL A 86 -16.64 -5.75 -22.13
CA VAL A 86 -16.19 -5.45 -23.50
C VAL A 86 -17.25 -4.63 -24.24
N THR A 87 -18.52 -5.01 -24.12
CA THR A 87 -19.63 -4.30 -24.78
C THR A 87 -19.76 -2.89 -24.23
N ALA A 88 -19.77 -2.72 -22.90
CA ALA A 88 -19.89 -1.43 -22.26
C ALA A 88 -18.78 -0.44 -22.68
N LEU A 89 -17.53 -0.91 -22.80
CA LEU A 89 -16.42 -0.06 -23.23
C LEU A 89 -16.41 0.18 -24.73
N ASN A 90 -16.72 -0.81 -25.56
CA ASN A 90 -16.75 -0.64 -27.01
C ASN A 90 -17.88 0.28 -27.48
N GLU A 91 -19.04 0.28 -26.82
CA GLU A 91 -20.14 1.19 -27.14
C GLU A 91 -19.79 2.66 -26.92
N ALA A 92 -18.84 2.92 -26.02
CA ALA A 92 -18.44 4.27 -25.65
C ALA A 92 -17.20 4.79 -26.38
N GLN A 93 -16.48 3.92 -27.11
CA GLN A 93 -15.28 4.30 -27.86
C GLN A 93 -15.60 5.26 -29.00
N GLN A 94 -14.77 6.31 -29.13
CA GLN A 94 -14.66 7.12 -30.35
C GLN A 94 -13.28 6.88 -31.01
N ASP A 95 -13.03 7.58 -32.12
CA ASP A 95 -11.84 7.48 -32.99
C ASP A 95 -10.56 7.05 -32.24
N GLY A 96 -10.09 5.83 -32.52
CA GLY A 96 -8.80 5.32 -32.03
C GLY A 96 -8.82 4.45 -30.76
N GLY A 97 -9.99 4.19 -30.16
CA GLY A 97 -10.09 3.28 -29.00
C GLY A 97 -9.61 3.89 -27.67
N MET A 98 -9.47 5.22 -27.64
CA MET A 98 -9.10 6.02 -26.48
C MET A 98 -10.35 6.71 -25.92
N ILE A 99 -10.44 6.84 -24.60
CA ILE A 99 -11.57 7.48 -23.91
C ILE A 99 -11.07 8.40 -22.79
N ALA A 100 -11.71 9.55 -22.63
CA ALA A 100 -11.40 10.48 -21.54
C ALA A 100 -11.69 9.83 -20.18
N HIS A 101 -10.88 10.14 -19.17
CA HIS A 101 -11.00 9.55 -17.83
C HIS A 101 -12.43 9.65 -17.26
N GLU A 102 -13.07 10.82 -17.38
CA GLU A 102 -14.42 11.02 -16.85
C GLU A 102 -15.46 10.12 -17.52
N GLN A 103 -15.36 9.96 -18.84
CA GLN A 103 -16.24 9.04 -19.58
C GLN A 103 -15.96 7.58 -19.18
N PHE A 104 -14.68 7.21 -19.03
CA PHE A 104 -14.29 5.89 -18.54
C PHE A 104 -14.86 5.59 -17.16
N LYS A 105 -14.76 6.55 -16.23
CA LYS A 105 -15.31 6.46 -14.88
C LYS A 105 -16.81 6.20 -14.90
N GLN A 106 -17.57 6.98 -15.67
CA GLN A 106 -19.02 6.80 -15.82
C GLN A 106 -19.40 5.41 -16.35
N ILE A 107 -18.63 4.87 -17.31
CA ILE A 107 -18.85 3.53 -17.85
C ILE A 107 -18.57 2.48 -16.78
N LEU A 108 -17.40 2.55 -16.12
CA LEU A 108 -17.04 1.57 -15.09
C LEU A 108 -17.96 1.60 -13.89
N ASP A 109 -18.43 2.78 -13.46
CA ASP A 109 -19.40 2.91 -12.38
C ASP A 109 -20.73 2.27 -12.79
N GLY A 110 -21.20 2.50 -14.03
CA GLY A 110 -22.38 1.83 -14.58
C GLY A 110 -22.22 0.30 -14.70
N VAL A 111 -21.02 -0.17 -15.06
CA VAL A 111 -20.67 -1.59 -15.03
C VAL A 111 -20.75 -2.13 -13.61
N GLY A 112 -20.20 -1.40 -12.63
CA GLY A 112 -20.21 -1.75 -11.22
C GLY A 112 -21.64 -1.87 -10.68
N GLU A 113 -22.52 -0.93 -11.00
CA GLU A 113 -23.94 -0.97 -10.62
C GLU A 113 -24.66 -2.21 -11.16
N GLN A 114 -24.51 -2.49 -12.45
CA GLN A 114 -25.20 -3.62 -13.11
C GLN A 114 -24.67 -4.97 -12.64
N LEU A 115 -23.35 -5.07 -12.44
CA LEU A 115 -22.70 -6.27 -11.95
C LEU A 115 -22.73 -6.39 -10.41
N GLN A 116 -23.27 -5.38 -9.72
CA GLN A 116 -23.33 -5.26 -8.26
C GLN A 116 -21.95 -5.36 -7.60
N ILE A 117 -20.92 -4.84 -8.27
CA ILE A 117 -19.57 -4.72 -7.72
C ILE A 117 -19.56 -3.52 -6.78
N SER A 118 -19.06 -3.69 -5.55
CA SER A 118 -18.99 -2.56 -4.62
C SER A 118 -17.97 -1.51 -5.06
N HIS A 119 -18.10 -0.28 -4.56
CA HIS A 119 -17.20 0.83 -4.90
C HIS A 119 -15.71 0.49 -4.67
N ILE A 120 -15.40 -0.18 -3.56
CA ILE A 120 -14.02 -0.60 -3.25
C ILE A 120 -13.56 -1.75 -4.14
N GLU A 121 -14.43 -2.70 -4.46
CA GLU A 121 -14.08 -3.80 -5.37
C GLU A 121 -13.84 -3.33 -6.81
N LEU A 122 -14.57 -2.29 -7.24
CA LEU A 122 -14.38 -1.67 -8.56
C LEU A 122 -12.98 -1.04 -8.69
N LYS A 123 -12.32 -0.71 -7.57
CA LYS A 123 -10.92 -0.27 -7.56
C LYS A 123 -9.95 -1.32 -8.11
N ALA A 124 -10.33 -2.61 -8.13
CA ALA A 124 -9.55 -3.63 -8.82
C ALA A 124 -9.42 -3.35 -10.32
N LEU A 125 -10.47 -2.79 -10.93
CA LEU A 125 -10.45 -2.40 -12.34
C LEU A 125 -9.72 -1.06 -12.51
N TYR A 126 -10.03 -0.05 -11.70
CA TYR A 126 -9.33 1.24 -11.77
C TYR A 126 -7.81 1.11 -11.60
N ALA A 127 -7.33 0.17 -10.78
CA ALA A 127 -5.91 -0.10 -10.62
C ALA A 127 -5.19 -0.40 -11.96
N GLU A 128 -5.89 -0.98 -12.93
CA GLU A 128 -5.34 -1.34 -14.25
C GLU A 128 -5.53 -0.24 -15.30
N ALA A 129 -6.19 0.87 -14.96
CA ALA A 129 -6.53 1.94 -15.89
C ALA A 129 -5.44 3.01 -15.95
N ASP A 130 -4.58 2.93 -16.96
CA ASP A 130 -3.54 3.93 -17.18
C ASP A 130 -4.07 5.14 -17.92
N GLU A 131 -3.93 6.29 -17.26
CA GLU A 131 -4.13 7.59 -17.86
C GLU A 131 -2.81 8.11 -18.45
N ASN A 132 -2.83 8.49 -19.72
CA ASN A 132 -1.69 9.13 -20.37
C ASN A 132 -1.64 10.64 -20.10
N GLU A 133 -0.62 11.32 -20.62
CA GLU A 133 -0.45 12.78 -20.44
C GLU A 133 -1.64 13.63 -20.93
N GLY A 134 -2.46 13.09 -21.84
CA GLY A 134 -3.64 13.74 -22.38
C GLY A 134 -4.92 13.48 -21.58
N GLY A 135 -4.86 12.77 -20.45
CA GLY A 135 -6.03 12.47 -19.63
C GLY A 135 -6.95 11.40 -20.24
N VAL A 136 -6.44 10.60 -21.18
CA VAL A 136 -7.19 9.53 -21.85
C VAL A 136 -6.62 8.15 -21.53
N ILE A 137 -7.50 7.16 -21.56
CA ILE A 137 -7.22 5.75 -21.26
C ILE A 137 -7.42 4.94 -22.55
N SER A 138 -6.45 4.07 -22.84
CA SER A 138 -6.51 3.13 -23.96
C SER A 138 -7.38 1.93 -23.57
N CYS A 139 -8.56 1.79 -24.18
CA CYS A 139 -9.40 0.62 -23.92
C CYS A 139 -8.72 -0.68 -24.37
N ALA A 140 -7.91 -0.63 -25.43
CA ALA A 140 -7.23 -1.80 -25.96
C ALA A 140 -6.22 -2.37 -24.96
N ASP A 141 -5.50 -1.49 -24.25
CA ASP A 141 -4.51 -1.89 -23.24
C ASP A 141 -5.21 -2.22 -21.91
N PHE A 142 -6.26 -1.48 -21.56
CA PHE A 142 -7.04 -1.68 -20.35
C PHE A 142 -7.81 -3.01 -20.35
N LEU A 143 -8.56 -3.32 -21.42
CA LEU A 143 -9.54 -4.41 -21.42
C LEU A 143 -8.97 -5.77 -20.99
N PRO A 144 -7.81 -6.24 -21.51
CA PRO A 144 -7.23 -7.50 -21.07
C PRO A 144 -6.94 -7.52 -19.56
N LEU A 145 -6.36 -6.44 -19.03
CA LEU A 145 -5.97 -6.32 -17.62
C LEU A 145 -7.20 -6.16 -16.71
N GLY A 146 -8.15 -5.29 -17.08
CA GLY A 146 -9.39 -5.07 -16.33
C GLY A 146 -10.26 -6.33 -16.27
N ILE A 147 -10.33 -7.11 -17.36
CA ILE A 147 -11.00 -8.42 -17.35
C ILE A 147 -10.29 -9.40 -16.41
N GLN A 148 -8.95 -9.47 -16.49
CA GLN A 148 -8.17 -10.33 -15.61
C GLN A 148 -8.39 -9.95 -14.13
N ALA A 149 -8.37 -8.66 -13.80
CA ALA A 149 -8.64 -8.16 -12.46
C ALA A 149 -10.06 -8.52 -11.98
N LEU A 150 -11.07 -8.40 -12.85
CA LEU A 150 -12.44 -8.77 -12.53
C LEU A 150 -12.61 -10.28 -12.29
N LEU A 151 -11.95 -11.11 -13.10
CA LEU A 151 -11.95 -12.56 -12.89
C LEU A 151 -11.21 -12.95 -11.61
N GLN A 152 -10.11 -12.28 -11.29
CA GLN A 152 -9.39 -12.48 -10.03
C GLN A 152 -10.24 -12.05 -8.82
N LEU A 153 -10.92 -10.91 -8.91
CA LEU A 153 -11.85 -10.43 -7.89
C LEU A 153 -12.95 -11.47 -7.59
N ARG A 154 -13.43 -12.13 -8.65
CA ARG A 154 -14.42 -13.21 -8.56
C ARG A 154 -13.82 -14.48 -7.97
N SER A 155 -12.68 -14.95 -8.46
CA SER A 155 -12.06 -16.21 -8.03
C SER A 155 -11.66 -16.18 -6.55
N THR A 156 -11.25 -15.00 -6.05
CA THR A 156 -10.81 -14.77 -4.68
C THR A 156 -11.92 -14.33 -3.73
N HIS A 157 -13.17 -14.19 -4.19
CA HIS A 157 -14.27 -13.62 -3.40
C HIS A 157 -14.40 -14.20 -1.98
N THR A 158 -14.38 -15.54 -1.85
CA THR A 158 -14.47 -16.20 -0.53
C THR A 158 -13.27 -15.89 0.36
N GLN A 159 -12.06 -15.83 -0.22
CA GLN A 159 -10.83 -15.51 0.51
C GLN A 159 -10.85 -14.05 0.99
N ARG A 160 -11.30 -13.12 0.14
CA ARG A 160 -11.43 -11.69 0.48
C ARG A 160 -12.48 -11.47 1.58
N LEU A 161 -13.62 -12.15 1.54
CA LEU A 161 -14.60 -12.09 2.64
C LEU A 161 -14.01 -12.57 3.98
N ALA A 162 -13.22 -13.64 3.96
CA ALA A 162 -12.52 -14.11 5.15
C ALA A 162 -11.47 -13.10 5.64
N ARG A 163 -10.73 -12.47 4.71
CA ARG A 163 -9.76 -11.40 4.98
C ARG A 163 -10.44 -10.20 5.66
N ILE A 164 -11.51 -9.66 5.07
CA ILE A 164 -12.29 -8.54 5.63
C ILE A 164 -12.75 -8.87 7.06
N ALA A 165 -13.32 -10.05 7.28
CA ALA A 165 -13.77 -10.49 8.60
C ALA A 165 -12.62 -10.68 9.61
N SER A 166 -11.40 -10.93 9.13
CA SER A 166 -10.21 -11.02 9.99
C SER A 166 -9.71 -9.64 10.41
N PHE A 167 -9.74 -8.66 9.51
CA PHE A 167 -9.36 -7.27 9.79
C PHE A 167 -10.41 -6.54 10.61
N SER A 168 -11.70 -6.79 10.42
CA SER A 168 -12.77 -6.16 11.21
C SER A 168 -12.72 -6.50 12.70
N LYS A 169 -11.97 -7.54 13.08
CA LYS A 169 -11.75 -7.95 14.48
C LYS A 169 -10.48 -7.34 15.09
N ARG A 170 -9.62 -6.72 14.28
CA ARG A 170 -8.38 -6.11 14.72
C ARG A 170 -8.65 -4.62 15.01
N GLU A 171 -8.61 -4.24 16.28
CA GLU A 171 -8.52 -2.83 16.68
C GLU A 171 -7.03 -2.42 16.70
N THR A 172 -6.37 -2.48 15.55
CA THR A 172 -4.96 -2.13 15.42
C THR A 172 -4.77 -0.95 14.49
N GLU A 173 -3.78 -0.11 14.84
CA GLU A 173 -3.24 0.87 13.91
C GLU A 173 -2.82 0.18 12.62
N PHE A 174 -3.04 0.86 11.50
CA PHE A 174 -2.75 0.33 10.18
C PHE A 174 -1.55 1.12 9.64
N PHE A 175 -0.59 0.42 9.06
CA PHE A 175 0.53 1.04 8.36
C PHE A 175 0.40 0.77 6.87
N LEU A 176 0.69 1.79 6.07
CA LEU A 176 0.85 1.71 4.61
C LEU A 176 2.25 2.21 4.27
N HIS A 177 3.02 1.41 3.52
CA HIS A 177 4.44 1.69 3.24
C HIS A 177 5.27 2.05 4.48
N GLY A 178 4.91 1.48 5.64
CA GLY A 178 5.53 1.79 6.92
C GLY A 178 5.19 3.18 7.50
N MET A 179 4.07 3.80 7.09
CA MET A 179 3.61 5.11 7.59
C MET A 179 2.19 5.03 8.16
N MET A 180 1.91 5.90 9.13
CA MET A 180 0.56 6.17 9.63
C MET A 180 -0.17 7.20 8.78
N GLN A 181 -1.47 7.35 9.03
CA GLN A 181 -2.32 8.28 8.28
C GLN A 181 -1.83 9.73 8.32
N ASP A 182 -1.49 10.24 9.50
CA ASP A 182 -1.02 11.61 9.69
C ASP A 182 0.30 11.89 8.97
N GLU A 183 1.24 10.93 9.00
CA GLU A 183 2.51 11.00 8.27
C GLU A 183 2.25 11.06 6.75
N MET A 184 1.46 10.14 6.22
CA MET A 184 1.13 10.10 4.77
C MET A 184 0.41 11.36 4.32
N GLU A 185 -0.59 11.82 5.08
CA GLU A 185 -1.30 13.05 4.74
C GLU A 185 -0.41 14.30 4.81
N SER A 186 0.56 14.34 5.73
CA SER A 186 1.53 15.44 5.81
C SER A 186 2.40 15.49 4.56
N ILE A 187 2.94 14.34 4.14
CA ILE A 187 3.78 14.23 2.93
C ILE A 187 2.98 14.60 1.68
N LEU A 188 1.73 14.13 1.55
CA LEU A 188 0.85 14.50 0.44
C LEU A 188 0.57 16.01 0.40
N ARG A 189 0.25 16.63 1.54
CA ARG A 189 0.02 18.08 1.63
C ARG A 189 1.24 18.86 1.17
N GLU A 190 2.42 18.51 1.67
CA GLU A 190 3.67 19.18 1.29
C GLU A 190 3.98 18.99 -0.20
N THR A 191 3.74 17.78 -0.72
CA THR A 191 3.99 17.45 -2.12
C THR A 191 3.08 18.25 -3.06
N PHE A 192 1.78 18.31 -2.77
CA PHE A 192 0.86 19.11 -3.58
C PHE A 192 1.10 20.61 -3.44
N GLN A 193 1.42 21.11 -2.25
CA GLN A 193 1.79 22.53 -2.05
C GLN A 193 3.05 22.91 -2.83
N ARG A 194 4.03 22.01 -2.93
CA ARG A 194 5.24 22.24 -3.74
C ARG A 194 4.92 22.31 -5.23
N ALA A 195 3.96 21.50 -5.70
CA ALA A 195 3.50 21.52 -7.07
C ALA A 195 2.62 22.76 -7.37
N ASP A 196 1.83 23.21 -6.39
CA ASP A 196 0.93 24.36 -6.47
C ASP A 196 1.66 25.67 -6.14
N LYS A 197 2.49 26.13 -7.07
CA LYS A 197 3.31 27.34 -6.91
C LYS A 197 2.49 28.62 -6.67
N ASP A 198 1.23 28.63 -7.09
CA ASP A 198 0.33 29.77 -6.97
C ASP A 198 -0.56 29.70 -5.71
N GLU A 199 -0.43 28.63 -4.92
CA GLU A 199 -1.17 28.38 -3.67
C GLU A 199 -2.71 28.46 -3.83
N VAL A 200 -3.23 28.04 -4.98
CA VAL A 200 -4.67 28.10 -5.28
C VAL A 200 -5.47 26.96 -4.67
N GLY A 201 -4.80 25.93 -4.15
CA GLY A 201 -5.41 24.71 -3.60
C GLY A 201 -5.88 23.73 -4.67
N ALA A 202 -5.36 23.84 -5.89
CA ALA A 202 -5.76 23.04 -7.03
C ALA A 202 -4.60 22.81 -8.00
N LEU A 203 -4.61 21.67 -8.68
CA LEU A 203 -3.59 21.29 -9.66
C LEU A 203 -4.27 20.81 -10.94
N THR A 204 -3.58 20.95 -12.08
CA THR A 204 -4.00 20.21 -13.27
C THR A 204 -3.92 18.71 -12.99
N ARG A 205 -4.80 17.91 -13.59
CA ARG A 205 -4.86 16.47 -13.38
C ARG A 205 -3.52 15.77 -13.63
N LEU A 206 -2.79 16.18 -14.68
CA LEU A 206 -1.45 15.69 -14.97
C LEU A 206 -0.45 16.05 -13.84
N ALA A 207 -0.35 17.33 -13.47
CA ALA A 207 0.54 17.76 -12.38
C ALA A 207 0.20 17.09 -11.04
N PHE A 208 -1.08 16.81 -10.79
CA PHE A 208 -1.54 16.08 -9.62
C PHE A 208 -1.10 14.61 -9.64
N MET A 209 -1.23 13.94 -10.78
CA MET A 209 -0.74 12.57 -10.99
C MET A 209 0.77 12.49 -10.84
N ASP A 210 1.51 13.42 -11.44
CA ASP A 210 2.98 13.47 -11.35
C ASP A 210 3.42 13.73 -9.91
N ALA A 211 2.74 14.63 -9.19
CA ALA A 211 2.97 14.86 -7.77
C ALA A 211 2.74 13.59 -6.92
N LEU A 212 1.73 12.76 -7.24
CA LEU A 212 1.52 11.48 -6.55
C LEU A 212 2.64 10.48 -6.84
N ARG A 213 3.13 10.41 -8.09
CA ARG A 213 4.21 9.51 -8.51
C ARG A 213 5.56 9.89 -7.90
N ASP A 214 5.81 11.18 -7.80
CA ASP A 214 7.06 11.75 -7.26
C ASP A 214 7.03 11.90 -5.73
N ALA A 215 5.89 11.63 -5.10
CA ALA A 215 5.80 11.64 -3.64
C ALA A 215 6.74 10.57 -3.06
N ASP A 216 7.47 10.91 -2.00
CA ASP A 216 8.32 9.98 -1.24
C ASP A 216 7.50 8.98 -0.40
N LEU A 217 6.37 8.52 -0.94
CA LEU A 217 5.40 7.61 -0.32
C LEU A 217 5.53 6.16 -0.77
N GLY A 218 6.27 5.91 -1.85
CA GLY A 218 6.41 4.57 -2.41
C GLY A 218 5.10 4.05 -3.00
N LEU A 219 4.23 4.94 -3.49
CA LEU A 219 2.99 4.55 -4.13
C LEU A 219 3.29 3.80 -5.42
N THR A 220 2.69 2.64 -5.58
CA THR A 220 2.76 1.87 -6.82
C THR A 220 1.89 2.48 -7.91
N ARG A 221 2.13 2.11 -9.17
CA ARG A 221 1.28 2.48 -10.30
C ARG A 221 -0.21 2.20 -10.03
N ARG A 222 -0.50 1.02 -9.49
CA ARG A 222 -1.88 0.60 -9.17
C ARG A 222 -2.50 1.49 -8.09
N GLU A 223 -1.74 1.86 -7.07
CA GLU A 223 -2.19 2.77 -6.01
C GLU A 223 -2.43 4.18 -6.53
N VAL A 224 -1.54 4.70 -7.37
CA VAL A 224 -1.74 5.98 -8.05
C VAL A 224 -3.01 5.93 -8.90
N ASN A 225 -3.22 4.90 -9.71
CA ASN A 225 -4.44 4.77 -10.53
C ASN A 225 -5.72 4.71 -9.67
N ILE A 226 -5.69 4.01 -8.53
CA ILE A 226 -6.80 3.99 -7.55
C ILE A 226 -7.06 5.38 -6.99
N LEU A 227 -6.01 6.10 -6.56
CA LEU A 227 -6.12 7.46 -6.04
C LEU A 227 -6.67 8.42 -7.11
N MET A 228 -6.20 8.32 -8.35
CA MET A 228 -6.67 9.11 -9.49
C MET A 228 -8.14 8.86 -9.83
N SER A 229 -8.68 7.69 -9.52
CA SER A 229 -10.12 7.40 -9.70
C SER A 229 -11.02 8.15 -8.69
N GLU A 230 -10.48 8.53 -7.52
CA GLU A 230 -11.18 9.33 -6.51
C GLU A 230 -10.93 10.84 -6.65
N ALA A 231 -9.95 11.23 -7.45
CA ALA A 231 -9.62 12.63 -7.72
C ALA A 231 -10.76 13.27 -8.52
N SER A 232 -11.68 13.92 -7.80
CA SER A 232 -12.83 14.60 -8.39
C SER A 232 -12.39 15.88 -9.08
N PRO A 233 -12.89 16.16 -10.30
CA PRO A 233 -12.61 17.42 -10.97
C PRO A 233 -13.26 18.61 -10.27
N ALA A 234 -12.75 19.81 -10.53
CA ALA A 234 -13.43 21.05 -10.19
C ALA A 234 -14.75 21.18 -10.97
N GLU A 235 -15.74 21.86 -10.39
CA GLU A 235 -17.09 22.01 -10.99
C GLU A 235 -17.05 22.60 -12.41
N ASP A 236 -16.11 23.51 -12.67
CA ASP A 236 -16.02 24.27 -13.92
C ASP A 236 -14.95 23.74 -14.91
N ASP A 237 -14.06 22.83 -14.47
CA ASP A 237 -12.97 22.32 -15.31
C ASP A 237 -12.59 20.88 -14.93
N THR A 238 -12.86 19.96 -15.86
CA THR A 238 -12.57 18.52 -15.71
C THR A 238 -11.08 18.19 -15.61
N ASN A 239 -10.20 19.12 -16.01
CA ASN A 239 -8.76 18.95 -15.96
C ASN A 239 -8.14 19.51 -14.66
N ILE A 240 -8.93 20.05 -13.73
CA ILE A 240 -8.44 20.60 -12.47
C ILE A 240 -8.89 19.72 -11.31
N VAL A 241 -7.96 19.39 -10.42
CA VAL A 241 -8.19 18.60 -9.20
C VAL A 241 -7.97 19.49 -7.99
N VAL A 242 -8.99 19.59 -7.13
CA VAL A 242 -8.90 20.29 -5.83
C VAL A 242 -8.41 19.30 -4.78
N TYR A 243 -7.17 19.47 -4.32
CA TYR A 243 -6.49 18.48 -3.50
C TYR A 243 -6.68 18.58 -1.96
N PRO A 244 -7.04 19.73 -1.33
CA PRO A 244 -7.16 19.80 0.13
C PRO A 244 -8.13 18.78 0.75
N ASP A 245 -9.29 18.58 0.12
CA ASP A 245 -10.30 17.61 0.56
C ASP A 245 -9.99 16.18 0.09
N PHE A 246 -9.09 16.02 -0.87
CA PHE A 246 -8.63 14.72 -1.36
C PHE A 246 -7.65 14.05 -0.39
N VAL A 247 -6.72 14.81 0.20
CA VAL A 247 -5.66 14.28 1.06
C VAL A 247 -6.19 13.37 2.19
N PRO A 248 -7.24 13.74 2.95
CA PRO A 248 -7.79 12.89 4.03
C PRO A 248 -8.42 11.58 3.54
N ILE A 249 -8.70 11.46 2.24
CA ILE A 249 -9.35 10.28 1.63
C ILE A 249 -8.31 9.25 1.18
N CYS A 250 -7.07 9.67 0.87
CA CYS A 250 -6.05 8.80 0.29
C CYS A 250 -5.74 7.59 1.17
N PHE A 251 -5.44 7.82 2.45
CA PHE A 251 -5.06 6.74 3.36
C PHE A 251 -6.22 5.76 3.64
N PRO A 252 -7.44 6.22 4.00
CA PRO A 252 -8.59 5.33 4.13
C PRO A 252 -8.88 4.51 2.88
N LEU A 253 -8.80 5.11 1.69
CA LEU A 253 -9.04 4.41 0.43
C LEU A 253 -8.04 3.27 0.22
N LEU A 254 -6.75 3.56 0.31
CA LEU A 254 -5.71 2.54 0.15
C LEU A 254 -5.86 1.44 1.20
N LYS A 255 -6.07 1.82 2.47
CA LYS A 255 -6.33 0.87 3.55
C LYS A 255 -7.50 -0.06 3.22
N ASP A 256 -8.63 0.48 2.78
CA ASP A 256 -9.82 -0.31 2.46
C ASP A 256 -9.54 -1.26 1.29
N THR A 257 -8.83 -0.82 0.25
CA THR A 257 -8.45 -1.69 -0.87
C THR A 257 -7.54 -2.83 -0.42
N TYR A 258 -6.59 -2.60 0.48
CA TYR A 258 -5.76 -3.66 1.07
C TYR A 258 -6.54 -4.63 1.98
N VAL A 259 -7.42 -4.09 2.84
CA VAL A 259 -8.27 -4.90 3.74
C VAL A 259 -9.19 -5.80 2.93
N GLN A 260 -9.70 -5.31 1.80
CA GLN A 260 -10.54 -6.07 0.88
C GLN A 260 -9.76 -7.00 -0.05
N GLY A 261 -8.43 -7.03 0.00
CA GLY A 261 -7.59 -7.88 -0.85
C GLY A 261 -7.67 -7.50 -2.33
N ILE A 262 -7.82 -6.20 -2.62
CA ILE A 262 -7.80 -5.64 -3.98
C ILE A 262 -6.36 -5.35 -4.41
N LEU A 263 -5.63 -4.65 -3.53
CA LEU A 263 -4.19 -4.54 -3.60
C LEU A 263 -3.61 -5.71 -2.79
N GLU A 264 -3.07 -6.70 -3.49
CA GLU A 264 -2.33 -7.79 -2.87
C GLU A 264 -0.85 -7.42 -2.87
N ALA A 265 -0.25 -7.34 -1.68
CA ALA A 265 1.20 -7.27 -1.60
C ALA A 265 1.77 -8.66 -1.88
N HIS A 266 2.80 -8.72 -2.75
CA HIS A 266 3.52 -9.96 -3.02
C HIS A 266 3.99 -10.57 -1.70
N SER A 267 3.61 -11.82 -1.46
CA SER A 267 3.86 -12.51 -0.18
C SER A 267 5.01 -13.51 -0.27
N ASN A 268 5.70 -13.54 -1.42
CA ASN A 268 6.73 -14.52 -1.73
C ASN A 268 8.07 -13.84 -2.02
N SER A 269 9.06 -14.11 -1.18
CA SER A 269 10.44 -13.64 -1.34
C SER A 269 11.09 -14.16 -2.63
N ASP A 270 10.71 -15.35 -3.12
CA ASP A 270 11.26 -15.90 -4.36
C ASP A 270 10.79 -15.09 -5.58
N TRP A 271 9.52 -14.68 -5.58
CA TRP A 271 8.97 -13.81 -6.62
C TRP A 271 9.67 -12.45 -6.60
N ILE A 272 9.86 -11.85 -5.42
CA ILE A 272 10.59 -10.57 -5.28
C ILE A 272 12.01 -10.72 -5.81
N THR A 273 12.68 -11.84 -5.51
CA THR A 273 14.03 -12.12 -5.99
C THR A 273 14.06 -12.16 -7.51
N GLN A 274 13.14 -12.88 -8.13
CA GLN A 274 13.05 -12.99 -9.58
C GLN A 274 12.76 -11.62 -10.23
N TYR A 275 11.75 -10.90 -9.72
CA TYR A 275 11.37 -9.60 -10.23
C TYR A 275 12.52 -8.59 -10.16
N LEU A 276 13.19 -8.48 -9.00
CA LEU A 276 14.35 -7.60 -8.85
C LEU A 276 15.51 -8.01 -9.77
N THR A 277 15.74 -9.31 -9.95
CA THR A 277 16.77 -9.82 -10.87
C THR A 277 16.48 -9.39 -12.31
N GLU A 278 15.22 -9.49 -12.75
CA GLU A 278 14.79 -9.06 -14.09
C GLU A 278 14.91 -7.53 -14.26
N VAL A 279 14.52 -6.76 -13.24
CA VAL A 279 14.67 -5.30 -13.22
C VAL A 279 16.15 -4.91 -13.34
N PHE A 280 17.04 -5.53 -12.58
CA PHE A 280 18.48 -5.22 -12.65
C PHE A 280 19.10 -5.67 -13.97
N ALA A 281 18.76 -6.86 -14.46
CA ALA A 281 19.23 -7.34 -15.76
C ALA A 281 18.86 -6.40 -16.91
N SER A 282 17.77 -5.63 -16.80
CA SER A 282 17.40 -4.61 -17.80
C SER A 282 18.41 -3.46 -17.93
N GLY A 283 19.20 -3.20 -16.87
CA GLY A 283 20.29 -2.22 -16.87
C GLY A 283 21.65 -2.79 -17.27
N ASP A 284 21.82 -4.12 -17.24
CA ASP A 284 23.08 -4.80 -17.58
C ASP A 284 23.09 -5.21 -19.05
N SER A 285 23.25 -4.23 -19.94
CA SER A 285 23.25 -4.46 -21.40
C SER A 285 24.35 -5.42 -21.89
N GLU A 286 25.41 -5.58 -21.12
CA GLU A 286 26.53 -6.49 -21.42
C GLU A 286 26.34 -7.89 -20.80
N ASN A 287 25.29 -8.10 -20.00
CA ASN A 287 24.97 -9.35 -19.32
C ASN A 287 26.16 -9.90 -18.51
N THR A 288 26.82 -9.01 -17.78
CA THR A 288 27.96 -9.28 -16.91
C THR A 288 27.56 -9.91 -15.57
N GLY A 289 26.30 -9.76 -15.16
CA GLY A 289 25.81 -10.08 -13.83
C GLY A 289 26.22 -9.06 -12.77
N LEU A 290 26.75 -7.90 -13.18
CA LEU A 290 27.33 -6.87 -12.34
C LEU A 290 26.76 -5.49 -12.67
N LEU A 291 26.46 -4.71 -11.65
CA LEU A 291 26.05 -3.30 -11.77
C LEU A 291 26.68 -2.48 -10.66
N THR A 292 26.85 -1.18 -10.89
CA THR A 292 27.25 -0.24 -9.84
C THR A 292 26.10 -0.02 -8.85
N VAL A 293 26.42 0.46 -7.64
CA VAL A 293 25.42 0.82 -6.62
C VAL A 293 24.43 1.87 -7.15
N ALA A 294 24.93 2.85 -7.93
CA ALA A 294 24.10 3.90 -8.52
C ALA A 294 23.12 3.34 -9.55
N GLU A 295 23.56 2.43 -10.43
CA GLU A 295 22.69 1.77 -11.41
C GLU A 295 21.62 0.94 -10.72
N ILE A 296 21.99 0.15 -9.69
CA ILE A 296 21.02 -0.62 -8.90
C ILE A 296 20.02 0.32 -8.24
N ALA A 297 20.47 1.38 -7.57
CA ALA A 297 19.58 2.33 -6.90
C ALA A 297 18.59 2.99 -7.88
N ARG A 298 19.06 3.41 -9.06
CA ARG A 298 18.21 3.97 -10.12
C ARG A 298 17.17 2.96 -10.61
N LEU A 299 17.58 1.73 -10.88
CA LEU A 299 16.66 0.66 -11.30
C LEU A 299 15.67 0.29 -10.19
N PHE A 300 16.11 0.31 -8.93
CA PHE A 300 15.26 0.07 -7.77
C PHE A 300 14.18 1.15 -7.60
N ARG A 301 14.52 2.43 -7.80
CA ARG A 301 13.56 3.54 -7.75
C ARG A 301 12.55 3.49 -8.89
N ALA A 302 12.99 3.03 -10.07
CA ALA A 302 12.11 2.79 -11.21
C ALA A 302 11.27 1.51 -11.05
N ALA A 303 11.60 0.63 -10.10
CA ALA A 303 10.85 -0.57 -9.84
C ALA A 303 9.55 -0.22 -9.11
N ASP A 304 8.42 -0.64 -9.67
CA ASP A 304 7.09 -0.47 -9.09
C ASP A 304 6.82 -1.43 -7.91
N ILE A 305 7.75 -1.48 -6.94
CA ILE A 305 7.75 -2.47 -5.85
C ILE A 305 7.12 -1.95 -4.55
N GLY A 306 6.81 -0.66 -4.49
CA GLY A 306 6.09 -0.06 -3.36
C GLY A 306 6.97 0.32 -2.16
N LEU A 307 8.26 0.61 -2.38
CA LEU A 307 9.15 1.12 -1.35
C LEU A 307 9.25 2.65 -1.41
N THR A 308 9.28 3.30 -0.25
CA THR A 308 9.65 4.71 -0.17
C THR A 308 11.13 4.91 -0.49
N ARG A 309 11.53 6.13 -0.83
CA ARG A 309 12.93 6.48 -1.06
C ARG A 309 13.83 6.07 0.12
N LEU A 310 13.44 6.38 1.36
CA LEU A 310 14.21 6.00 2.55
C LEU A 310 14.26 4.48 2.76
N GLN A 311 13.20 3.75 2.41
CA GLN A 311 13.22 2.29 2.46
C GLN A 311 14.16 1.69 1.40
N ILE A 312 14.21 2.25 0.18
CA ILE A 312 15.21 1.86 -0.83
C ILE A 312 16.61 2.09 -0.29
N ILE A 313 16.88 3.25 0.32
CA ILE A 313 18.20 3.55 0.94
C ILE A 313 18.57 2.55 2.04
N ALA A 314 17.59 2.12 2.85
CA ALA A 314 17.82 1.08 3.85
C ALA A 314 18.16 -0.27 3.19
N VAL A 315 17.47 -0.64 2.10
CA VAL A 315 17.76 -1.85 1.32
C VAL A 315 19.14 -1.77 0.66
N MET A 316 19.53 -0.62 0.12
CA MET A 316 20.84 -0.41 -0.50
C MET A 316 22.01 -0.54 0.49
N ALA A 317 21.76 -0.48 1.81
CA ALA A 317 22.77 -0.78 2.82
C ALA A 317 23.33 -2.22 2.70
N GLU A 318 22.60 -3.12 2.04
CA GLU A 318 22.96 -4.51 1.77
C GLU A 318 23.81 -4.70 0.51
N ALA A 319 24.01 -3.64 -0.30
CA ALA A 319 24.73 -3.72 -1.57
C ALA A 319 26.24 -3.91 -1.35
N GLN A 320 26.70 -5.16 -1.43
CA GLN A 320 28.11 -5.49 -1.25
C GLN A 320 28.86 -5.33 -2.58
N GLU A 321 29.71 -4.31 -2.65
CA GLU A 321 30.63 -4.08 -3.75
C GLU A 321 31.83 -5.03 -3.68
N ASP A 322 32.31 -5.45 -4.84
CA ASP A 322 33.60 -6.12 -4.97
C ASP A 322 34.77 -5.11 -5.00
N ASN A 323 35.99 -5.61 -5.17
CA ASN A 323 37.20 -4.77 -5.20
C ASN A 323 37.25 -3.81 -6.40
N THR A 324 36.29 -3.89 -7.31
CA THR A 324 36.17 -3.02 -8.51
C THR A 324 34.99 -2.06 -8.41
N GLY A 325 34.24 -2.04 -7.30
CA GLY A 325 33.11 -1.15 -7.08
C GLY A 325 31.79 -1.64 -7.71
N PHE A 326 31.73 -2.90 -8.12
CA PHE A 326 30.55 -3.51 -8.72
C PHE A 326 29.84 -4.45 -7.76
N VAL A 327 28.52 -4.56 -7.90
CA VAL A 327 27.65 -5.42 -7.11
C VAL A 327 27.11 -6.54 -8.00
N ASN A 328 27.19 -7.77 -7.53
CA ASN A 328 26.48 -8.88 -8.17
C ASN A 328 24.98 -8.77 -7.86
N TYR A 329 24.19 -8.34 -8.86
CA TYR A 329 22.79 -7.98 -8.64
C TYR A 329 21.89 -9.19 -8.38
N GLU A 330 22.24 -10.39 -8.85
CA GLU A 330 21.49 -11.63 -8.56
C GLU A 330 21.60 -12.00 -7.08
N LYS A 331 22.83 -11.97 -6.53
CA LYS A 331 23.06 -12.19 -5.10
C LYS A 331 22.42 -11.10 -4.25
N PHE A 332 22.51 -9.85 -4.70
CA PHE A 332 21.88 -8.72 -4.03
C PHE A 332 20.37 -8.90 -3.97
N ALA A 333 19.71 -9.18 -5.10
CA ALA A 333 18.28 -9.46 -5.16
C ALA A 333 17.87 -10.57 -4.18
N ALA A 334 18.57 -11.71 -4.19
CA ALA A 334 18.29 -12.82 -3.28
C ALA A 334 18.46 -12.43 -1.80
N GLN A 335 19.48 -11.63 -1.48
CA GLN A 335 19.74 -11.16 -0.11
C GLN A 335 18.67 -10.21 0.40
N VAL A 336 18.16 -9.30 -0.44
CA VAL A 336 17.26 -8.22 0.00
C VAL A 336 15.78 -8.57 -0.07
N SER A 337 15.38 -9.63 -0.78
CA SER A 337 13.96 -9.96 -0.97
C SER A 337 13.16 -10.12 0.31
N GLY A 338 13.75 -10.68 1.38
CA GLY A 338 13.10 -10.77 2.69
C GLY A 338 12.90 -9.40 3.35
N MET A 339 13.88 -8.50 3.21
CA MET A 339 13.80 -7.12 3.70
C MET A 339 12.73 -6.34 2.93
N VAL A 340 12.73 -6.44 1.60
CA VAL A 340 11.72 -5.81 0.74
C VAL A 340 10.33 -6.31 1.09
N LEU A 341 10.15 -7.62 1.25
CA LEU A 341 8.88 -8.21 1.68
C LEU A 341 8.39 -7.61 2.99
N ALA A 342 9.26 -7.51 4.00
CA ALA A 342 8.90 -6.95 5.30
C ALA A 342 8.56 -5.45 5.24
N LEU A 343 9.15 -4.70 4.30
CA LEU A 343 8.96 -3.26 4.15
C LEU A 343 7.76 -2.86 3.26
N THR A 344 7.31 -3.74 2.35
CA THR A 344 6.20 -3.45 1.42
C THR A 344 4.93 -4.21 1.75
N ASN A 345 5.02 -5.40 2.36
CA ASN A 345 3.86 -6.23 2.60
C ASN A 345 3.12 -5.79 3.87
N VAL A 346 1.92 -5.26 3.68
CA VAL A 346 1.03 -4.81 4.75
C VAL A 346 0.79 -5.92 5.79
N ASP A 347 0.60 -7.17 5.36
CA ASP A 347 0.40 -8.30 6.27
C ASP A 347 1.67 -8.63 7.07
N SER A 348 2.86 -8.49 6.47
CA SER A 348 4.14 -8.60 7.18
C SER A 348 4.35 -7.47 8.18
N GLN A 349 3.81 -6.27 7.94
CA GLN A 349 3.92 -5.13 8.85
C GLN A 349 2.92 -5.16 10.01
N GLN A 350 1.74 -5.76 9.83
CA GLN A 350 0.70 -5.76 10.87
C GLN A 350 1.14 -6.32 12.24
N PRO A 351 1.92 -7.42 12.33
CA PRO A 351 2.41 -7.91 13.62
C PRO A 351 3.27 -6.88 14.36
N TYR A 352 4.03 -6.07 13.62
CA TYR A 352 4.93 -5.06 14.18
C TYR A 352 4.25 -3.72 14.41
N ALA A 353 3.03 -3.49 13.88
CA ALA A 353 2.34 -2.21 13.97
C ALA A 353 2.27 -1.66 15.42
N ALA A 354 1.87 -2.51 16.37
CA ALA A 354 1.78 -2.13 17.78
C ALA A 354 3.15 -1.91 18.44
N TYR A 355 4.17 -2.64 18.00
CA TYR A 355 5.55 -2.45 18.45
C TYR A 355 6.11 -1.13 17.90
N LEU A 356 6.07 -0.92 16.59
CA LEU A 356 6.56 0.28 15.90
C LEU A 356 5.89 1.53 16.44
N GLN A 357 4.58 1.50 16.71
CA GLN A 357 3.90 2.64 17.34
C GLN A 357 4.48 3.00 18.72
N LYS A 358 4.86 2.00 19.53
CA LYS A 358 5.47 2.24 20.84
C LYS A 358 6.92 2.69 20.67
N TYR A 359 7.66 2.04 19.78
CA TYR A 359 9.04 2.34 19.47
C TYR A 359 9.22 3.78 18.97
N ARG A 360 8.37 4.25 18.04
CA ARG A 360 8.37 5.64 17.54
C ARG A 360 8.11 6.72 18.60
N LYS A 361 7.67 6.33 19.79
CA LYS A 361 7.45 7.23 20.94
C LYS A 361 8.60 7.20 21.96
N THR A 362 9.59 6.34 21.77
CA THR A 362 10.76 6.28 22.66
C THR A 362 11.81 7.31 22.25
N SER A 363 12.68 7.67 23.19
CA SER A 363 13.86 8.50 22.87
C SER A 363 14.83 7.81 21.92
N GLU A 364 14.87 6.47 21.95
CA GLU A 364 15.76 5.66 21.11
C GLU A 364 15.44 5.80 19.63
N TYR A 365 14.17 5.95 19.26
CA TYR A 365 13.77 6.21 17.88
C TYR A 365 14.30 7.55 17.35
N TYR A 366 14.43 8.56 18.21
CA TYR A 366 14.95 9.90 17.85
C TYR A 366 16.47 10.03 18.05
N SER A 367 17.17 8.91 18.17
CA SER A 367 18.63 8.87 18.30
C SER A 367 19.25 7.90 17.32
N VAL A 368 20.33 8.32 16.67
CA VAL A 368 21.18 7.51 15.80
C VAL A 368 22.60 7.66 16.30
N LEU A 369 23.32 6.55 16.51
CA LEU A 369 24.69 6.56 17.07
C LEU A 369 24.77 7.38 18.37
N ASP A 370 23.78 7.21 19.26
CA ASP A 370 23.61 7.95 20.53
C ASP A 370 23.48 9.48 20.38
N MET A 371 23.13 9.97 19.19
CA MET A 371 23.00 11.39 18.88
C MET A 371 21.60 11.71 18.38
N ASN A 372 21.04 12.85 18.82
CA ASN A 372 19.84 13.40 18.19
C ASN A 372 20.15 13.96 16.79
N GLN A 373 19.12 14.20 16.00
CA GLN A 373 19.23 14.69 14.62
C GLN A 373 20.15 15.91 14.48
N HIS A 374 19.93 16.94 15.28
CA HIS A 374 20.71 18.18 15.19
C HIS A 374 22.21 17.96 15.45
N THR A 375 22.54 17.21 16.50
CA THR A 375 23.93 16.92 16.85
C THR A 375 24.60 16.05 15.79
N PHE A 376 23.88 15.05 15.27
CA PHE A 376 24.36 14.17 14.22
C PHE A 376 24.66 14.94 12.92
N GLU A 377 23.68 15.71 12.42
CA GLU A 377 23.82 16.50 11.19
C GLU A 377 24.96 17.52 11.31
N GLN A 378 25.08 18.19 12.46
CA GLN A 378 26.17 19.14 12.71
C GLN A 378 27.55 18.46 12.72
N ALA A 379 27.66 17.27 13.32
CA ALA A 379 28.92 16.52 13.35
C ALA A 379 29.33 16.05 11.95
N LEU A 380 28.39 15.52 11.17
CA LEU A 380 28.62 15.07 9.80
C LEU A 380 29.00 16.24 8.89
N SER A 381 28.24 17.34 8.93
CA SER A 381 28.50 18.52 8.11
C SER A 381 29.89 19.11 8.38
N ARG A 382 30.26 19.27 9.66
CA ARG A 382 31.60 19.75 10.04
C ARG A 382 32.73 18.86 9.53
N ALA A 383 32.55 17.54 9.55
CA ALA A 383 33.59 16.63 9.10
C ALA A 383 33.78 16.66 7.58
N LEU A 384 32.68 16.76 6.82
CA LEU A 384 32.72 16.86 5.36
C LEU A 384 33.26 18.23 4.90
N GLU A 385 32.78 19.33 5.50
CA GLU A 385 33.27 20.68 5.21
C GLU A 385 34.76 20.85 5.53
N ALA A 386 35.29 20.11 6.51
CA ALA A 386 36.70 20.18 6.88
C ALA A 386 37.65 19.55 5.84
N VAL A 387 37.12 18.69 4.94
CA VAL A 387 37.89 18.10 3.85
C VAL A 387 37.55 18.71 2.48
N ASP A 388 36.47 19.49 2.39
CA ASP A 388 36.13 20.28 1.19
C ASP A 388 36.82 21.66 1.22
N ASP A 389 38.13 21.66 0.93
CA ASP A 389 39.00 22.86 0.94
C ASP A 389 38.45 24.03 0.08
N ASN A 390 37.66 23.72 -0.96
CA ASN A 390 37.15 24.71 -1.91
C ASN A 390 35.66 25.02 -1.71
N HIS A 391 35.01 24.42 -0.71
CA HIS A 391 33.58 24.58 -0.40
C HIS A 391 32.71 24.39 -1.65
N ARG A 392 33.02 23.37 -2.46
CA ARG A 392 32.24 23.06 -3.67
C ARG A 392 30.94 22.35 -3.35
N GLY A 393 30.81 21.75 -2.16
CA GLY A 393 29.68 20.89 -1.81
C GLY A 393 29.78 19.48 -2.39
N VAL A 394 30.92 19.14 -3.01
CA VAL A 394 31.17 17.83 -3.65
C VAL A 394 32.54 17.30 -3.22
N LEU A 395 32.61 15.99 -2.97
CA LEU A 395 33.81 15.29 -2.51
C LEU A 395 33.97 13.96 -3.23
N VAL A 396 35.19 13.46 -3.41
CA VAL A 396 35.35 12.10 -3.92
C VAL A 396 34.94 11.08 -2.86
N ARG A 397 34.50 9.90 -3.30
CA ARG A 397 33.97 8.85 -2.43
C ARG A 397 34.84 8.53 -1.21
N ASP A 398 36.16 8.42 -1.39
CA ASP A 398 37.09 8.09 -0.30
C ASP A 398 37.16 9.20 0.77
N GLU A 399 37.03 10.47 0.38
CA GLU A 399 36.99 11.61 1.30
C GLU A 399 35.70 11.60 2.11
N VAL A 400 34.56 11.33 1.47
CA VAL A 400 33.26 11.17 2.17
C VAL A 400 33.34 10.04 3.20
N ILE A 401 33.92 8.90 2.82
CA ILE A 401 34.10 7.74 3.72
C ILE A 401 34.99 8.10 4.91
N ALA A 402 36.16 8.70 4.65
CA ALA A 402 37.12 9.06 5.68
C ALA A 402 36.55 10.11 6.65
N ALA A 403 35.91 11.15 6.13
CA ALA A 403 35.26 12.19 6.93
C ALA A 403 34.13 11.61 7.79
N THR A 404 33.29 10.75 7.21
CA THR A 404 32.18 10.12 7.94
C THR A 404 32.69 9.23 9.08
N ARG A 405 33.71 8.42 8.86
CA ARG A 405 34.32 7.59 9.91
C ARG A 405 35.04 8.41 10.97
N SER A 406 35.60 9.56 10.58
CA SER A 406 36.19 10.49 11.54
C SER A 406 35.12 11.16 12.42
N ALA A 407 33.95 11.48 11.87
CA ALA A 407 32.83 12.01 12.63
C ALA A 407 32.22 10.95 13.56
N PHE A 408 32.15 9.71 13.08
CA PHE A 408 31.46 8.61 13.74
C PHE A 408 32.33 7.35 13.78
N PRO A 409 33.21 7.21 14.80
CA PRO A 409 34.12 6.06 14.89
C PRO A 409 33.43 4.69 14.96
N GLU A 410 32.21 4.65 15.51
CA GLU A 410 31.41 3.43 15.68
C GLU A 410 30.51 3.12 14.47
N ILE A 411 30.56 3.92 13.40
CA ILE A 411 29.73 3.67 12.21
C ILE A 411 30.13 2.35 11.54
N THR A 412 29.15 1.49 11.32
CA THR A 412 29.35 0.21 10.63
C THR A 412 29.44 0.40 9.12
N ASP A 413 30.04 -0.56 8.42
CA ASP A 413 30.11 -0.54 6.94
C ASP A 413 28.71 -0.53 6.30
N ARG A 414 27.75 -1.22 6.92
CA ARG A 414 26.35 -1.25 6.49
C ARG A 414 25.69 0.13 6.60
N GLN A 415 25.86 0.81 7.73
CA GLN A 415 25.36 2.18 7.92
C GLN A 415 26.04 3.15 6.95
N LEU A 416 27.36 3.04 6.77
CA LEU A 416 28.10 3.86 5.81
C LEU A 416 27.60 3.67 4.37
N ARG A 417 27.34 2.42 3.93
CA ARG A 417 26.73 2.15 2.61
C ARG A 417 25.36 2.81 2.46
N SER A 418 24.54 2.80 3.51
CA SER A 418 23.25 3.50 3.52
C SER A 418 23.42 5.00 3.28
N LEU A 419 24.42 5.62 3.92
CA LEU A 419 24.71 7.05 3.70
C LEU A 419 25.19 7.34 2.28
N LEU A 420 26.07 6.49 1.74
CA LEU A 420 26.57 6.65 0.37
C LEU A 420 25.47 6.46 -0.69
N ALA A 421 24.41 5.69 -0.39
CA ALA A 421 23.30 5.51 -1.31
C ALA A 421 22.41 6.77 -1.47
N LEU A 422 22.55 7.78 -0.59
CA LEU A 422 21.75 9.00 -0.62
C LEU A 422 22.08 9.94 -1.78
N SER A 423 23.27 9.82 -2.35
CA SER A 423 23.79 10.71 -3.38
C SER A 423 24.53 9.89 -4.43
N GLU A 424 24.19 10.10 -5.70
CA GLU A 424 24.84 9.41 -6.80
C GLU A 424 26.13 10.15 -7.17
N PRO A 425 27.24 9.43 -7.42
CA PRO A 425 28.44 10.06 -7.92
C PRO A 425 28.21 10.61 -9.33
N ASP A 426 28.79 11.77 -9.62
CA ASP A 426 28.78 12.37 -10.94
C ASP A 426 29.74 11.65 -11.92
N GLU A 427 29.87 12.16 -13.15
CA GLU A 427 30.76 11.60 -14.18
C GLU A 427 32.24 11.55 -13.76
N MET A 428 32.63 12.35 -12.76
CA MET A 428 34.00 12.43 -12.23
C MET A 428 34.17 11.57 -10.97
N GLY A 429 33.11 10.90 -10.50
CA GLY A 429 33.12 10.14 -9.25
C GLY A 429 32.99 11.01 -7.99
N GLU A 430 32.60 12.28 -8.15
CA GLU A 430 32.35 13.21 -7.04
C GLU A 430 30.92 13.07 -6.54
N ILE A 431 30.73 13.15 -5.23
CA ILE A 431 29.46 12.96 -4.53
C ILE A 431 29.03 14.30 -3.94
N ASP A 432 27.83 14.75 -4.26
CA ASP A 432 27.20 15.89 -3.57
C ASP A 432 26.85 15.47 -2.14
N TYR A 433 27.64 15.97 -1.18
CA TYR A 433 27.50 15.59 0.22
C TYR A 433 26.41 16.39 0.94
N ASN A 434 25.84 17.45 0.34
CA ASN A 434 24.75 18.21 0.94
C ASN A 434 23.50 17.33 1.10
N LEU A 435 23.19 16.54 0.07
CA LEU A 435 22.11 15.55 0.12
C LEU A 435 22.33 14.51 1.22
N ILE A 436 23.58 14.09 1.42
CA ILE A 436 23.93 13.17 2.51
C ILE A 436 23.69 13.86 3.85
N THR A 437 24.18 15.07 4.07
CA THR A 437 24.01 15.78 5.35
C THR A 437 22.53 15.98 5.71
N HIS A 438 21.67 16.24 4.73
CA HIS A 438 20.26 16.51 4.96
C HIS A 438 19.42 15.26 5.28
N SER A 439 19.80 14.10 4.73
CA SER A 439 18.99 12.87 4.81
C SER A 439 19.65 11.72 5.56
N ALA A 440 20.92 11.84 5.95
CA ALA A 440 21.69 10.79 6.62
C ALA A 440 21.04 10.32 7.92
N PHE A 441 20.53 11.25 8.74
CA PHE A 441 19.87 10.87 9.99
C PHE A 441 18.63 10.00 9.72
N GLN A 442 17.77 10.43 8.80
CA GLN A 442 16.54 9.71 8.43
C GLN A 442 16.83 8.34 7.80
N ALA A 443 17.87 8.24 6.97
CA ALA A 443 18.31 6.98 6.38
C ALA A 443 18.75 5.97 7.45
N LEU A 444 19.60 6.39 8.39
CA LEU A 444 20.05 5.54 9.49
C LEU A 444 18.93 5.21 10.47
N GLN A 445 18.05 6.17 10.76
CA GLN A 445 16.86 5.94 11.58
C GLN A 445 15.96 4.88 10.94
N LYS A 446 15.77 4.93 9.60
CA LYS A 446 14.96 3.94 8.89
C LYS A 446 15.59 2.55 8.89
N LEU A 447 16.91 2.48 8.72
CA LEU A 447 17.66 1.23 8.83
C LEU A 447 17.56 0.63 10.23
N GLN A 448 17.69 1.45 11.28
CA GLN A 448 17.53 1.05 12.67
C GLN A 448 16.09 0.59 12.97
N GLU A 449 15.07 1.27 12.46
CA GLU A 449 13.67 0.85 12.59
C GLU A 449 13.44 -0.54 12.00
N TYR A 450 14.02 -0.83 10.84
CA TYR A 450 13.98 -2.16 10.24
C TYR A 450 14.68 -3.20 11.13
N ASP A 451 15.87 -2.91 11.64
CA ASP A 451 16.60 -3.84 12.51
C ASP A 451 15.83 -4.16 13.79
N MET A 452 15.15 -3.17 14.37
CA MET A 452 14.27 -3.34 15.52
C MET A 452 13.04 -4.18 15.20
N MET A 453 12.47 -4.01 14.01
CA MET A 453 11.36 -4.83 13.54
C MET A 453 11.74 -6.31 13.42
N ILE A 454 12.94 -6.60 12.88
CA ILE A 454 13.44 -7.98 12.73
C ILE A 454 13.93 -8.56 14.05
N ALA A 455 14.46 -7.76 14.98
CA ALA A 455 14.88 -8.25 16.29
C ALA A 455 13.71 -8.73 17.17
N GLU A 456 12.51 -8.19 16.95
CA GLU A 456 11.28 -8.58 17.66
C GLU A 456 10.59 -9.81 17.01
N SER A 457 10.98 -10.18 15.77
CA SER A 457 10.44 -11.34 15.02
C SER A 457 11.05 -12.66 15.43
#